data_AF-A0A2M7I7G2-F1
#
_entry.id   AF-A0A2M7I7G2-F1
#
_cell.length_a   1.000
_cell.length_b   1.000
_cell.length_c   1.000
_cell.angle_alpha   90.00
_cell.angle_beta   90.00
_cell.angle_gamma   90.00
#
_symmetry.space_group_name_H-M   'P 1'
#
loop_
_entity.id
_entity.type
_entity.pdbx_description
1 polymer ?
#
loop_
_entity_poly.entity_id
_entity_poly.type
_entity_poly.pdbx_seq_one_letter_code
_entity_poly.pdbx_strand_id
1 'polypeptide(L)' 'WPYLTVGDSLQLSREPGNRFDAHAIRIDWNGRKLGYIPHAQNQTTARLIDEGTWLEARIGGLEKHGNPWRRIAVEVWRVG' A
#
# COMPACT_ATOMS: atom_id res chain seq x y z
N TRP A 1 17.58 3.59 2.20
CA TRP A 1 16.62 3.69 1.09
C TRP A 1 17.14 4.65 0.01
N PRO A 2 18.31 4.44 -0.61
CA PRO A 2 18.78 5.36 -1.65
C PRO A 2 17.97 5.25 -2.96
N TYR A 3 17.09 4.26 -3.07
CA TYR A 3 16.39 3.93 -4.33
C TYR A 3 14.89 4.24 -4.33
N LEU A 4 14.27 4.50 -3.18
CA LEU A 4 12.87 4.93 -3.18
C LEU A 4 12.80 6.40 -3.57
N THR A 5 11.92 6.70 -4.52
CA THR A 5 11.67 8.06 -4.97
C THR A 5 10.19 8.39 -4.79
N VAL A 6 9.89 9.62 -4.38
CA VAL A 6 8.51 10.12 -4.40
C VAL A 6 7.99 10.06 -5.84
N GLY A 7 6.81 9.50 -6.02
CA GLY A 7 6.22 9.24 -7.33
C GLY A 7 6.38 7.79 -7.82
N ASP A 8 7.26 6.99 -7.21
CA ASP A 8 7.43 5.58 -7.59
C ASP A 8 6.11 4.81 -7.44
N SER A 9 5.73 4.08 -8.49
CA SER A 9 4.56 3.22 -8.49
C SER A 9 4.70 2.06 -7.51
N LEU A 10 3.58 1.71 -6.89
CA LEU A 10 3.46 0.62 -5.93
C LEU A 10 2.41 -0.38 -6.41
N GLN A 11 2.66 -1.66 -6.17
CA GLN A 11 1.69 -2.71 -6.41
C GLN A 11 0.89 -3.00 -5.13
N LEU A 12 -0.44 -3.07 -5.27
CA LEU A 12 -1.35 -3.48 -4.22
C LEU A 12 -1.79 -4.93 -4.46
N SER A 13 -1.60 -5.80 -3.48
CA SER A 13 -2.00 -7.22 -3.56
C SER A 13 -2.94 -7.58 -2.42
N ARG A 14 -4.15 -8.03 -2.75
CA ARG A 14 -5.10 -8.56 -1.75
C ARG A 14 -4.60 -9.87 -1.16
N GLU A 15 -4.68 -9.99 0.16
CA GLU A 15 -4.39 -11.22 0.90
C GLU A 15 -5.61 -11.65 1.76
N PRO A 16 -6.74 -12.07 1.16
CA PRO A 16 -7.97 -12.39 1.91
C PRO A 16 -7.81 -13.58 2.86
N GLY A 17 -6.85 -14.47 2.61
CA GLY A 17 -6.50 -15.59 3.50
C GLY A 17 -5.49 -15.25 4.60
N ASN A 18 -5.16 -13.97 4.81
CA ASN A 18 -4.23 -13.58 5.85
C ASN A 18 -4.84 -13.89 7.24
N ARG A 19 -4.15 -14.72 8.02
CA ARG A 19 -4.61 -15.23 9.32
C ARG A 19 -4.84 -14.15 10.39
N PHE A 20 -4.30 -12.95 10.19
CA PHE A 20 -4.40 -11.84 11.15
C PHE A 20 -5.43 -10.80 10.73
N ASP A 21 -5.61 -10.58 9.43
CA ASP A 21 -6.50 -9.54 8.90
C ASP A 21 -7.03 -9.89 7.50
N ALA A 22 -8.32 -10.20 7.38
CA ALA A 22 -8.97 -10.53 6.11
C ALA A 22 -8.96 -9.36 5.10
N HIS A 23 -8.79 -8.12 5.55
CA HIS A 23 -8.70 -6.93 4.72
C HIS A 23 -7.25 -6.58 4.38
N ALA A 24 -6.29 -7.47 4.64
CA ALA A 24 -4.88 -7.23 4.32
C ALA A 24 -4.67 -6.94 2.83
N ILE A 25 -3.95 -5.85 2.58
CA ILE A 25 -3.49 -5.43 1.26
C ILE A 25 -1.99 -5.20 1.38
N ARG A 26 -1.21 -6.08 0.77
CA ARG A 26 0.25 -5.96 0.74
C ARG A 26 0.64 -4.87 -0.25
N ILE A 27 1.64 -4.09 0.13
CA ILE A 27 2.26 -3.05 -0.70
C ILE A 27 3.62 -3.55 -1.11
N ASP A 28 3.85 -3.66 -2.42
CA ASP A 28 5.13 -4.02 -3.02
C ASP A 28 5.68 -2.83 -3.85
N TRP A 29 6.99 -2.64 -3.84
CA TRP A 29 7.73 -1.72 -4.71
C TRP A 29 8.79 -2.50 -5.48
N ASN A 30 8.74 -2.46 -6.81
CA ASN A 30 9.66 -3.22 -7.67
C ASN A 30 9.81 -4.70 -7.23
N GLY A 31 8.68 -5.35 -6.92
CA GLY A 31 8.62 -6.74 -6.47
C GLY A 31 9.10 -6.98 -5.02
N ARG A 32 9.41 -5.93 -4.26
CA ARG A 32 9.83 -6.02 -2.86
C ARG A 32 8.73 -5.52 -1.93
N LYS A 33 8.35 -6.33 -0.96
CA LYS A 33 7.39 -5.97 0.08
C LYS A 33 7.86 -4.77 0.88
N LEU A 34 7.08 -3.69 0.83
CA LEU A 34 7.23 -2.52 1.70
C LEU A 34 6.44 -2.68 3.00
N GLY A 35 5.29 -3.34 2.93
CA GLY A 35 4.42 -3.50 4.10
C GLY A 35 2.98 -3.78 3.70
N TYR A 36 2.07 -3.20 4.47
CA TYR A 36 0.62 -3.33 4.30
C TYR A 36 -0.03 -1.95 4.38
N ILE A 37 -1.20 -1.80 3.73
CA ILE A 37 -2.07 -0.66 3.98
C ILE A 37 -2.45 -0.65 5.48
N PRO A 38 -2.38 0.49 6.17
CA PRO A 38 -2.74 0.55 7.58
C PRO A 38 -4.16 0.05 7.84
N HIS A 39 -4.35 -0.66 8.95
CA HIS A 39 -5.63 -1.27 9.31
C HIS A 39 -6.79 -0.27 9.33
N ALA A 40 -6.54 0.98 9.74
CA ALA A 40 -7.55 2.03 9.76
C ALA A 40 -8.09 2.42 8.36
N GLN A 41 -7.38 2.08 7.28
CA GLN A 41 -7.75 2.43 5.90
C GLN A 41 -8.03 1.20 5.03
N ASN A 42 -7.60 0.00 5.44
CA ASN A 42 -7.57 -1.16 4.56
C ASN A 42 -8.96 -1.70 4.22
N GLN A 43 -9.97 -1.53 5.08
CA GLN A 43 -11.30 -2.11 4.85
C GLN A 43 -11.96 -1.53 3.58
N THR A 44 -11.96 -0.21 3.43
CA THR A 44 -12.52 0.46 2.24
C THR A 44 -11.72 0.11 1.00
N THR A 45 -10.38 0.14 1.07
CA THR A 45 -9.52 -0.21 -0.06
C THR A 45 -9.70 -1.67 -0.47
N ALA A 46 -9.85 -2.59 0.50
CA ALA A 46 -10.00 -4.02 0.25
C ALA A 46 -11.31 -4.28 -0.47
N ARG A 47 -12.40 -3.69 0.03
CA ARG A 47 -13.71 -3.77 -0.60
C ARG A 47 -13.69 -3.29 -2.05
N LEU A 48 -13.07 -2.14 -2.33
CA LEU A 48 -12.97 -1.61 -3.68
C LEU A 48 -12.25 -2.59 -4.63
N ILE A 49 -11.12 -3.15 -4.20
CA ILE A 49 -10.39 -4.15 -5.00
C ILE A 49 -11.22 -5.41 -5.19
N ASP A 50 -11.89 -5.90 -4.14
CA ASP A 50 -12.72 -7.11 -4.19
C ASP A 50 -13.95 -6.92 -5.11
N GLU A 51 -14.45 -5.69 -5.25
CA GLU A 51 -15.50 -5.28 -6.20
C GLU A 51 -14.97 -5.10 -7.64
N GLY A 52 -13.67 -5.33 -7.88
CA GLY A 52 -13.02 -5.19 -9.19
C GLY A 52 -12.63 -3.76 -9.55
N THR A 53 -12.60 -2.84 -8.58
CA THR A 53 -12.12 -1.48 -8.81
C THR A 53 -10.61 -1.47 -9.00
N TRP A 54 -10.16 -0.88 -10.10
CA TRP A 54 -8.75 -0.63 -10.35
C TRP A 54 -8.25 0.51 -9.48
N LEU A 55 -7.26 0.20 -8.64
CA LEU A 55 -6.57 1.17 -7.79
C LEU A 55 -5.11 1.27 -8.21
N GLU A 56 -4.61 2.49 -8.25
CA GLU A 56 -3.19 2.78 -8.37
C GLU A 56 -2.65 3.27 -7.03
N ALA A 57 -1.36 3.04 -6.82
CA ALA A 57 -0.67 3.53 -5.65
C ALA A 57 0.73 4.03 -6.01
N ARG A 58 1.21 5.03 -5.26
CA ARG A 58 2.59 5.53 -5.35
C ARG A 58 3.12 5.98 -4.00
N ILE A 59 4.43 6.19 -3.96
CA ILE A 59 5.08 6.90 -2.84
C ILE A 59 4.71 8.39 -2.92
N GLY A 60 3.89 8.88 -1.99
CA GLY A 60 3.55 10.30 -1.86
C GLY A 60 4.58 11.11 -1.07
N GLY A 61 5.40 10.43 -0.26
CA GLY A 61 6.39 11.12 0.59
C GLY A 61 7.38 10.16 1.24
N LEU A 62 8.57 10.68 1.53
CA LEU A 62 9.63 9.96 2.25
C LEU A 62 10.10 10.81 3.44
N GLU A 63 9.88 10.31 4.65
CA GLU A 63 10.26 10.99 5.88
C GLU A 63 11.43 10.31 6.59
N LYS A 64 12.36 11.11 7.11
CA LYS A 64 13.39 10.62 8.03
C LYS A 64 12.78 10.51 9.43
N HIS A 65 12.04 9.43 9.67
CA HIS A 65 11.41 9.17 10.96
C HIS A 65 12.03 7.96 11.67
N GLY A 66 12.13 7.96 13.02
CA GLY A 66 12.70 6.84 13.78
C GLY A 66 11.94 5.51 13.53
N ASN A 67 10.61 5.57 13.54
CA ASN A 67 9.73 4.46 13.19
C ASN A 67 9.76 4.18 11.67
N PRO A 68 10.17 2.97 11.22
CA PRO A 68 10.29 2.63 9.79
C PRO A 68 8.96 2.69 9.03
N TRP A 69 7.83 2.41 9.69
CA TRP A 69 6.49 2.42 9.08
C TRP A 69 5.96 3.82 8.78
N ARG A 70 6.54 4.86 9.40
CA ARG A 70 6.20 6.27 9.14
C ARG A 70 7.13 6.93 8.11
N ARG A 71 8.08 6.19 7.55
CA ARG A 71 9.04 6.76 6.60
C ARG A 71 8.50 6.90 5.18
N ILE A 72 7.38 6.24 4.87
CA ILE A 72 6.84 6.18 3.51
C ILE A 72 5.36 6.55 3.59
N ALA A 73 4.99 7.68 3.01
CA ALA A 73 3.60 8.01 2.76
C ALA A 73 3.18 7.34 1.44
N VAL A 74 2.05 6.63 1.46
CA VAL A 74 1.49 5.94 0.30
C VAL A 74 0.20 6.64 -0.07
N GLU A 75 0.12 7.07 -1.33
CA GLU A 75 -1.10 7.57 -1.92
C GLU A 75 -1.76 6.43 -2.69
N VAL A 76 -3.08 6.29 -2.53
CA VAL A 76 -3.90 5.30 -3.25
C VAL A 76 -5.10 6.02 -3.84
N TRP A 77 -5.36 5.82 -5.13
CA TRP A 77 -6.51 6.41 -5.82
C TRP A 77 -7.14 5.41 -6.78
N ARG A 78 -8.40 5.67 -7.12
CA ARG A 78 -9.14 4.91 -8.12
C ARG A 78 -8.75 5.39 -9.52
N VAL A 79 -8.57 4.44 -10.43
CA VAL A 79 -8.48 4.71 -11.87
C VAL A 79 -9.87 4.52 -12.49
N GLY A 80 -10.26 5.47 -13.33
CA GLY A 80 -11.54 5.47 -14.06
C GLY A 80 -11.43 4.79 -15.41
#